data_AF-A0A3P5WS30-F1
#
_entry.id   AF-A0A3P5WS30-F1
#
_cell.length_a   1.000
_cell.length_b   1.000
_cell.length_c   1.000
_cell.angle_alpha   90.00
_cell.angle_beta   90.00
_cell.angle_gamma   90.00
#
_symmetry.space_group_name_H-M   'P 1'
#
loop_
_entity.id
_entity.type
_entity.pdbx_description
1 polymer ?
#
loop_
_entity_poly.entity_id
_entity_poly.type
_entity_poly.pdbx_seq_one_letter_code
_entity_poly.pdbx_strand_id
1 'polypeptide(L)'
;MTTYLADYAHFTNKHDLDEAVQQHVSANWDNMNKTERAVLDMIRHYSVKYGAAHLKHETIEKTLEKSNATVRRAIRKLEQLDIIERIHYIRPVMSGLGANIYAIKPYNDQSKLNSREDADKPSDNKVQAADSQTENSIIVGSIPL
;
A
#
# COMPACT_ATOMS: atom_id res chain seq x y z
N MET A 1 8.63 26.30 9.68
CA MET A 1 7.73 25.64 8.71
C MET A 1 7.38 24.29 9.32
N THR A 2 6.30 24.21 10.09
CA THR A 2 5.83 22.95 10.70
C THR A 2 5.34 22.05 9.58
N THR A 3 6.15 21.05 9.24
CA THR A 3 5.76 20.03 8.27
C THR A 3 4.74 19.12 8.95
N TYR A 4 3.47 19.23 8.52
CA TYR A 4 2.33 18.40 8.94
C TYR A 4 2.61 16.89 9.08
N LEU A 5 3.67 16.39 8.43
CA LEU A 5 4.17 15.03 8.56
C LEU A 5 4.58 14.64 9.98
N ALA A 6 5.13 15.58 10.75
CA ALA A 6 5.57 15.32 12.11
C ALA A 6 4.40 14.97 13.05
N ASP A 7 3.19 15.41 12.74
CA ASP A 7 1.97 15.11 13.51
C ASP A 7 1.53 13.64 13.34
N TYR A 8 2.03 12.97 12.29
CA TYR A 8 1.75 11.57 11.97
C TYR A 8 2.92 10.63 12.29
N ALA A 9 4.02 11.17 12.82
CA ALA A 9 5.20 10.39 13.13
C ALA A 9 5.07 9.68 14.49
N HIS A 10 5.40 8.39 14.54
CA HIS A 10 5.54 7.65 15.79
C HIS A 10 6.90 7.83 16.45
N PHE A 11 7.91 8.27 15.67
CA PHE A 11 9.28 8.41 16.11
C PHE A 11 9.76 9.85 15.91
N THR A 12 10.41 10.40 16.94
CA THR A 12 11.08 11.70 16.87
C THR A 12 12.55 11.54 16.48
N ASN A 13 13.13 10.35 16.68
CA ASN A 13 14.53 10.05 16.44
C ASN A 13 14.69 9.05 15.28
N LYS A 14 15.68 9.31 14.42
CA LYS A 14 16.07 8.40 13.34
C LYS A 14 16.53 7.04 13.85
N HIS A 15 17.15 6.99 15.03
CA HIS A 15 17.68 5.74 15.58
C HIS A 15 16.55 4.79 15.95
N ASP A 16 15.55 5.30 16.68
CA ASP A 16 14.38 4.54 17.11
C ASP A 16 13.56 4.04 15.90
N LEU A 17 13.46 4.88 14.85
CA LEU A 17 12.85 4.49 13.58
C LEU A 17 13.60 3.32 12.92
N ASP A 18 14.93 3.43 12.83
CA ASP A 18 15.78 2.41 12.22
C ASP A 18 15.74 1.10 13.01
N GLU A 19 15.77 1.18 14.34
CA GLU A 19 15.67 0.03 15.22
C GLU A 19 14.31 -0.67 15.06
N ALA A 20 13.21 0.08 15.04
CA ALA A 20 11.89 -0.50 14.83
C ALA A 20 11.76 -1.20 13.47
N VAL A 21 12.31 -0.60 12.40
CA VAL A 21 12.35 -1.26 11.07
C VAL A 21 13.14 -2.56 11.14
N GLN A 22 14.30 -2.55 11.80
CA GLN A 22 15.13 -3.75 11.95
C GLN A 22 14.42 -4.84 12.74
N GLN A 23 13.72 -4.49 13.82
CA GLN A 23 12.93 -5.42 14.63
C GLN A 23 11.78 -6.03 13.80
N HIS A 24 11.03 -5.21 13.06
CA HIS A 24 9.97 -5.68 12.16
C HIS A 24 10.50 -6.62 11.07
N VAL A 25 11.61 -6.28 10.42
CA VAL A 25 12.23 -7.09 9.36
C VAL A 25 12.76 -8.41 9.91
N SER A 26 13.33 -8.40 11.11
CA SER A 26 13.87 -9.60 11.76
C SER A 26 12.74 -10.54 12.20
N ALA A 27 11.68 -9.98 12.80
CA ALA A 27 10.52 -10.75 13.24
C ALA A 27 9.71 -11.33 12.07
N ASN A 28 9.60 -10.59 10.96
CA ASN A 28 8.82 -10.98 9.79
C ASN A 28 9.69 -11.47 8.63
N TRP A 29 10.93 -11.92 8.90
CA TRP A 29 11.86 -12.29 7.85
C TRP A 29 11.29 -13.35 6.91
N ASP A 30 10.67 -14.41 7.40
CA ASP A 30 10.13 -15.46 6.53
C ASP A 30 8.82 -15.05 5.82
N ASN A 31 8.13 -14.03 6.36
CA ASN A 31 6.87 -13.53 5.83
C ASN A 31 7.03 -12.43 4.78
N MET A 32 8.25 -11.91 4.60
CA MET A 32 8.56 -10.79 3.69
C MET A 32 9.40 -11.20 2.49
N ASN A 33 8.93 -10.83 1.29
CA ASN A 33 9.72 -10.97 0.07
C ASN A 33 10.72 -9.80 -0.13
N LYS A 34 11.63 -9.95 -1.10
CA LYS A 34 12.64 -8.92 -1.40
C LYS A 34 12.02 -7.58 -1.81
N THR A 35 10.90 -7.58 -2.52
CA THR A 35 10.20 -6.36 -2.97
C THR A 35 9.57 -5.62 -1.80
N GLU A 36 8.95 -6.33 -0.86
CA GLU A 36 8.34 -5.77 0.35
C GLU A 36 9.39 -5.10 1.24
N ARG A 37 10.56 -5.73 1.40
CA ARG A 37 11.70 -5.11 2.09
C ARG A 37 12.19 -3.86 1.39
N ALA A 38 12.31 -3.89 0.05
CA ALA A 38 12.74 -2.73 -0.71
C ALA A 38 11.73 -1.56 -0.60
N VAL A 39 10.42 -1.85 -0.58
CA VAL A 39 9.38 -0.84 -0.32
C VAL A 39 9.51 -0.28 1.09
N LEU A 40 9.70 -1.13 2.10
CA LEU A 40 9.88 -0.68 3.49
C LEU A 40 11.13 0.18 3.65
N ASP A 41 12.26 -0.21 3.07
CA ASP A 41 13.50 0.57 3.07
C ASP A 41 13.32 1.93 2.40
N MET A 42 12.55 1.98 1.31
CA MET A 42 12.21 3.23 0.68
C MET A 42 11.40 4.12 1.63
N ILE A 43 10.31 3.61 2.22
CA ILE A 43 9.51 4.37 3.20
C ILE A 43 10.37 4.86 4.36
N ARG A 44 11.26 4.02 4.89
CA ARG A 44 12.23 4.38 5.93
C ARG A 44 13.09 5.56 5.50
N HIS A 45 13.75 5.50 4.34
CA HIS A 45 14.60 6.58 3.84
C HIS A 45 13.86 7.92 3.72
N TYR A 46 12.62 7.91 3.23
CA TYR A 46 11.81 9.13 3.13
C TYR A 46 11.28 9.61 4.49
N SER A 47 11.22 8.73 5.50
CA SER A 47 10.74 9.04 6.85
C SER A 47 11.83 9.57 7.78
N VAL A 48 13.13 9.40 7.48
CA VAL A 48 14.25 9.79 8.38
C VAL A 48 14.17 11.24 8.86
N LYS A 49 13.67 12.16 8.01
CA LYS A 49 13.66 13.60 8.32
C LYS A 49 12.49 14.04 9.21
N TYR A 50 11.34 13.39 9.09
CA TYR A 50 10.09 13.83 9.71
C TYR A 50 9.33 12.73 10.46
N GLY A 51 9.88 11.53 10.53
CA GLY A 51 9.25 10.34 11.12
C GLY A 51 8.11 9.71 10.31
N ALA A 52 7.68 10.36 9.22
CA ALA A 52 6.69 9.86 8.26
C ALA A 52 7.06 10.27 6.83
N ALA A 53 6.63 9.48 5.85
CA ALA A 53 6.93 9.67 4.43
C ALA A 53 5.69 10.06 3.62
N HIS A 54 5.78 11.16 2.85
CA HIS A 54 4.79 11.50 1.84
C HIS A 54 5.23 10.91 0.50
N LEU A 55 4.54 9.86 0.03
CA LEU A 55 4.94 9.14 -1.18
C LEU A 55 3.76 8.86 -2.10
N LYS A 56 3.95 9.13 -3.40
CA LYS A 56 3.06 8.66 -4.46
C LYS A 56 3.46 7.26 -4.90
N HIS A 57 2.48 6.44 -5.28
CA HIS A 57 2.74 5.11 -5.84
C HIS A 57 3.69 5.17 -7.05
N GLU A 58 3.49 6.16 -7.94
CA GLU A 58 4.34 6.39 -9.10
C GLU A 58 5.83 6.57 -8.74
N THR A 59 6.12 7.19 -7.60
CA THR A 59 7.50 7.37 -7.14
C THR A 59 8.11 6.02 -6.77
N ILE A 60 7.37 5.18 -6.05
CA ILE A 60 7.82 3.84 -5.64
C ILE A 60 8.00 2.93 -6.86
N GLU A 61 7.08 3.02 -7.82
CA GLU A 61 7.17 2.27 -9.08
C GLU A 61 8.43 2.61 -9.87
N LYS A 62 8.74 3.92 -10.02
CA LYS A 62 9.92 4.39 -10.73
C LYS A 62 11.22 4.00 -10.01
N THR A 63 11.25 4.10 -8.68
CA THR A 63 12.45 3.78 -7.90
C THR A 63 12.73 2.28 -7.85
N LEU A 64 11.69 1.44 -7.77
CA LEU A 64 11.85 -0.02 -7.68
C LEU A 64 11.76 -0.74 -9.03
N GLU A 65 11.44 -0.02 -10.11
CA GLU A 65 11.17 -0.56 -11.45
C GLU A 65 10.15 -1.71 -11.40
N LYS A 66 9.12 -1.55 -10.57
CA LYS A 66 8.03 -2.52 -10.40
C LYS A 66 6.72 -1.94 -10.88
N SER A 67 5.83 -2.82 -11.34
CA SER A 67 4.48 -2.44 -11.71
C SER A 67 3.70 -1.90 -10.51
N ASN A 68 2.79 -0.95 -10.76
CA ASN A 68 1.86 -0.42 -9.79
C ASN A 68 1.15 -1.51 -8.96
N ALA A 69 0.71 -2.60 -9.62
CA ALA A 69 0.06 -3.73 -8.95
C ALA A 69 0.97 -4.40 -7.91
N THR A 70 2.26 -4.54 -8.22
CA THR A 70 3.26 -5.15 -7.33
C THR A 70 3.53 -4.25 -6.12
N VAL A 71 3.70 -2.95 -6.36
CA VAL A 71 3.89 -1.95 -5.29
C VAL A 71 2.68 -1.94 -4.35
N ARG A 72 1.46 -1.88 -4.90
CA ARG A 72 0.23 -1.92 -4.09
C ARG A 72 0.10 -3.22 -3.29
N ARG A 73 0.46 -4.37 -3.87
CA ARG A 73 0.48 -5.65 -3.16
C ARG A 73 1.48 -5.63 -2.00
N ALA A 74 2.69 -5.11 -2.22
CA ALA A 74 3.70 -5.00 -1.18
C ALA A 74 3.25 -4.08 -0.03
N ILE A 75 2.70 -2.90 -0.34
CA ILE A 75 2.15 -1.97 0.66
C ILE A 75 1.06 -2.65 1.49
N ARG A 76 0.08 -3.31 0.84
CA ARG A 76 -0.98 -4.05 1.55
C ARG A 76 -0.42 -5.13 2.45
N LYS A 77 0.65 -5.81 2.05
CA LYS A 77 1.29 -6.83 2.87
C LYS A 77 1.96 -6.22 4.11
N LEU A 78 2.63 -5.08 3.96
CA LEU A 78 3.21 -4.34 5.08
C LEU A 78 2.14 -3.81 6.04
N GLU A 79 1.00 -3.35 5.54
CA GLU A 79 -0.17 -2.98 6.35
C GLU A 79 -0.73 -4.20 7.11
N GLN A 80 -0.85 -5.36 6.46
CA GLN A 80 -1.32 -6.60 7.09
C GLN A 80 -0.40 -7.13 8.20
N LEU A 81 0.90 -6.86 8.09
CA LEU A 81 1.89 -7.21 9.11
C LEU A 81 1.97 -6.15 10.22
N ASP A 82 1.13 -5.12 10.17
CA ASP A 82 1.09 -3.99 11.11
C ASP A 82 2.44 -3.25 11.22
N ILE A 83 3.23 -3.25 10.14
CA ILE A 83 4.54 -2.59 10.07
C ILE A 83 4.37 -1.11 9.72
N ILE A 84 3.42 -0.80 8.83
CA ILE A 84 3.16 0.56 8.34
C ILE A 84 1.68 0.91 8.49
N GLU A 85 1.43 2.19 8.72
CA GLU A 85 0.11 2.81 8.65
C GLU A 85 0.03 3.73 7.43
N ARG A 86 -1.06 3.64 6.67
CA ARG A 86 -1.32 4.49 5.50
C ARG A 86 -2.43 5.47 5.78
N ILE A 87 -2.09 6.75 5.77
CA ILE A 87 -3.02 7.86 5.99
C ILE A 87 -3.27 8.55 4.65
N HIS A 88 -4.54 8.55 4.22
CA HIS A 88 -4.92 9.27 3.00
C HIS A 88 -4.90 10.76 3.28
N TYR A 89 -3.98 11.46 2.64
CA TYR A 89 -3.84 12.90 2.79
C TYR A 89 -4.25 13.61 1.51
N ILE A 90 -5.39 14.32 1.57
CA ILE A 90 -5.86 15.18 0.48
C ILE A 90 -5.48 16.61 0.86
N ARG A 91 -4.56 17.21 0.09
CA ARG A 91 -4.15 18.60 0.35
C ARG A 91 -5.30 19.54 -0.09
N PRO A 92 -5.82 20.41 0.80
CA PRO A 92 -6.99 21.24 0.50
C PRO A 92 -6.76 22.25 -0.64
N VAL A 93 -5.52 22.61 -0.91
CA VAL A 93 -5.15 23.65 -1.90
C VAL A 93 -4.87 23.09 -3.31
N MET A 94 -4.86 21.77 -3.49
CA MET A 94 -4.49 21.12 -4.76
C MET A 94 -5.50 20.01 -5.08
N SER A 95 -6.65 20.42 -5.62
CA SER A 95 -7.52 19.65 -6.54
C SER A 95 -7.36 18.13 -6.55
N GLY A 96 -7.62 17.46 -5.41
CA GLY A 96 -7.78 16.01 -5.32
C GLY A 96 -6.52 15.13 -5.51
N LEU A 97 -5.37 15.70 -5.86
CA LEU A 97 -4.11 14.96 -6.04
C LEU A 97 -3.34 14.81 -4.71
N GLY A 98 -4.01 14.19 -3.73
CA GLY A 98 -3.38 13.78 -2.49
C GLY A 98 -2.40 12.63 -2.70
N ALA A 99 -1.19 12.70 -2.11
CA ALA A 99 -0.37 11.51 -1.93
C ALA A 99 -0.61 10.91 -0.55
N ASN A 100 -0.35 9.61 -0.40
CA ASN A 100 -0.51 8.95 0.87
C ASN A 100 0.67 9.31 1.79
N ILE A 101 0.36 9.46 3.08
CA ILE A 101 1.36 9.50 4.13
C ILE A 101 1.53 8.06 4.62
N TYR A 102 2.78 7.62 4.75
CA TYR A 102 3.15 6.35 5.34
C TYR A 102 3.91 6.62 6.64
N ALA A 103 3.42 6.09 7.75
CA ALA A 103 4.08 6.12 9.04
C ALA A 103 4.51 4.69 9.42
N ILE A 104 5.74 4.54 9.90
CA ILE A 104 6.23 3.25 10.40
C ILE A 104 5.79 3.12 11.86
N LYS A 105 5.17 1.99 12.20
CA LYS A 105 4.66 1.75 13.56
C LYS A 105 5.77 1.24 14.49
N PRO A 106 5.71 1.56 15.79
CA PRO A 106 6.58 0.93 16.78
C PRO A 106 6.39 -0.58 16.77
N TYR A 107 7.50 -1.32 16.85
CA TYR A 107 7.46 -2.76 16.99
C TYR A 107 6.90 -3.09 18.37
N ASN A 108 5.71 -3.68 18.39
CA ASN A 108 5.09 -4.20 19.59
C ASN A 108 4.89 -5.69 19.35
N ASP A 109 5.43 -6.54 20.22
CA ASP A 109 5.24 -8.00 20.17
C ASP A 109 3.82 -8.39 20.63
N GLN A 110 2.82 -7.68 20.11
CA GLN A 110 1.40 -8.01 20.22
C GLN A 110 0.99 -8.91 19.05
N SER A 111 1.86 -9.86 18.71
CA SER A 111 1.58 -11.07 17.91
C SER A 111 0.41 -11.91 18.45
N LYS A 112 -0.29 -11.44 19.49
CA LYS A 112 -1.50 -12.02 20.05
C LYS A 112 -2.61 -10.97 19.95
N LEU A 113 -3.58 -11.27 19.07
CA LEU A 113 -4.93 -10.68 19.03
C LEU A 113 -5.01 -9.30 18.36
N ASN A 114 -5.12 -9.27 17.04
CA ASN A 114 -6.06 -8.33 16.45
C ASN A 114 -6.89 -9.01 15.37
N SER A 115 -8.15 -9.24 15.75
CA SER A 115 -9.22 -9.69 14.88
C SER A 115 -9.31 -8.75 13.68
N ARG A 116 -9.61 -9.31 12.52
CA ARG A 116 -9.93 -8.55 11.31
C ARG A 116 -11.12 -7.66 11.62
N GLU A 117 -10.88 -6.39 11.90
CA GLU A 117 -11.90 -5.37 11.79
C GLU A 117 -11.85 -4.88 10.34
N ASP A 118 -12.84 -5.35 9.58
CA ASP A 118 -13.07 -5.02 8.19
C ASP A 118 -13.17 -3.50 8.01
N ALA A 119 -12.12 -2.89 7.44
CA ALA A 119 -12.21 -1.54 6.92
C ALA A 119 -12.81 -1.58 5.51
N ASP A 120 -14.14 -1.65 5.50
CA ASP A 120 -14.98 -1.45 4.32
C ASP A 120 -14.71 -0.04 3.77
N LYS A 121 -13.96 0.06 2.66
CA LYS A 121 -13.87 1.30 1.88
C LYS A 121 -14.64 1.08 0.59
N PRO A 122 -15.79 1.76 0.38
CA PRO A 122 -16.50 1.70 -0.88
C PRO A 122 -15.69 2.49 -1.90
N SER A 123 -15.01 1.78 -2.78
CA SER A 123 -14.53 2.35 -4.03
C SER A 123 -15.61 2.09 -5.07
N ASP A 124 -16.44 3.10 -5.32
CA ASP A 124 -17.38 3.17 -6.44
C ASP A 124 -16.65 2.88 -7.75
N ASN A 125 -16.62 1.61 -8.15
CA ASN A 125 -16.26 1.24 -9.51
C ASN A 125 -17.52 1.40 -10.35
N LYS A 126 -17.62 2.58 -10.99
CA LYS A 126 -18.44 2.77 -12.18
C LYS A 126 -17.89 1.86 -13.27
N VAL A 127 -18.37 0.61 -13.30
CA VAL A 127 -18.16 -0.31 -14.41
C VAL A 127 -19.01 0.22 -15.57
N GLN A 128 -18.35 0.85 -16.54
CA GLN A 128 -18.94 1.13 -17.84
C GLN A 128 -19.03 -0.20 -18.60
N ALA A 129 -20.21 -0.46 -19.16
CA ALA A 129 -20.61 -1.69 -19.81
C ALA A 129 -19.67 -2.09 -20.95
N ALA A 130 -19.32 -3.38 -20.99
CA ALA A 130 -18.72 -4.05 -22.14
C ALA A 130 -19.67 -5.18 -22.55
N ASP A 131 -20.71 -4.86 -23.32
CA ASP A 131 -21.49 -5.85 -24.06
C ASP A 131 -20.86 -6.01 -25.44
N SER A 132 -20.04 -7.05 -25.60
CA SER A 132 -19.71 -7.59 -26.92
C SER A 132 -20.75 -8.65 -27.26
N GLN A 133 -21.75 -8.26 -28.03
CA GLN A 133 -22.76 -9.18 -28.53
C GLN A 133 -22.14 -10.19 -29.51
N THR A 134 -22.51 -11.44 -29.27
CA THR A 134 -22.09 -12.63 -30.01
C THR A 134 -23.17 -12.92 -31.05
N GLU A 135 -22.87 -12.82 -32.35
CA GLU A 135 -23.68 -13.49 -33.38
C GLU A 135 -22.77 -13.93 -34.52
N ASN A 136 -22.52 -15.24 -34.62
CA ASN A 136 -22.16 -15.89 -35.87
C ASN A 136 -22.95 -17.20 -35.94
N SER A 137 -24.09 -17.14 -36.62
CA SER A 137 -24.93 -18.27 -37.00
C SER A 137 -24.26 -19.06 -38.13
N ILE A 138 -23.93 -20.34 -37.88
CA ILE A 138 -23.61 -21.30 -38.94
C ILE A 138 -24.67 -22.42 -38.90
N ILE A 139 -25.34 -22.54 -40.04
CA ILE A 139 -26.38 -23.50 -40.43
C ILE A 139 -25.72 -24.82 -40.83
N VAL A 140 -26.21 -25.99 -40.34
CA VAL A 140 -26.40 -27.30 -41.03
C VAL A 140 -27.20 -28.19 -40.05
N GLY A 141 -28.22 -29.01 -40.32
CA GLY A 141 -28.92 -29.49 -41.51
C GLY A 141 -29.65 -30.82 -41.16
N SER A 142 -30.79 -31.08 -41.82
CA SER A 142 -31.37 -32.41 -42.17
C SER A 142 -32.03 -33.33 -41.10
N ILE A 143 -33.39 -33.41 -41.13
CA ILE A 143 -34.31 -34.57 -41.47
C ILE A 143 -33.96 -36.00 -40.93
N PRO A 144 -34.89 -37.00 -40.72
CA PRO A 144 -36.38 -37.07 -40.59
C PRO A 144 -36.88 -37.90 -39.36
N LEU A 145 -38.20 -37.97 -39.14
CA LEU A 145 -39.06 -39.16 -39.34
C LEU A 145 -40.54 -38.81 -39.11
#